data_AF-A0A2S5LC70-F1
#
_entry.id   AF-A0A2S5LC70-F1
#
_cell.length_a   1.000
_cell.length_b   1.000
_cell.length_c   1.000
_cell.angle_alpha   90.00
_cell.angle_beta   90.00
_cell.angle_gamma   90.00
#
_symmetry.space_group_name_H-M   'P 1'
#
loop_
_entity.id
_entity.type
_entity.pdbx_description
1 polymer ?
#
loop_
_entity_poly.entity_id
_entity_poly.type
_entity_poly.pdbx_seq_one_letter_code
_entity_poly.pdbx_strand_id
1 'polypeptide(L)'
;FVSDFAPARELAYLADVARLEYAVGQAYHAADAAPLSLDFLRALPLDRLESATAVLHPSTHVVASAYPIVSIWRRHMSDDEITPLELDHGEEALVVRPELAIKVAALPAGGSAFVDALRSGGTFGEAVNAATAVAADFKLTDCLRELLLTGAFVAFSVAHST
;
A
#
# COMPACT_ATOMS: atom_id res chain seq x y z
N PHE A 1 13.76 10.53 14.85
CA PHE A 1 14.25 9.82 16.05
C PHE A 1 15.05 8.58 15.67
N VAL A 2 14.43 7.50 15.18
CA VAL A 2 15.19 6.27 14.84
C VAL A 2 16.25 6.51 13.76
N SER A 3 15.94 7.29 12.72
CA SER A 3 16.90 7.68 11.68
C SER A 3 18.14 8.44 12.20
N ASP A 4 18.04 9.07 13.37
CA ASP A 4 19.11 9.91 13.96
C ASP A 4 19.73 9.25 15.20
N PHE A 5 19.26 8.06 15.59
CA PHE A 5 19.68 7.38 16.81
C PHE A 5 21.00 6.62 16.55
N ALA A 6 22.11 7.16 17.05
CA ALA A 6 23.46 6.66 16.76
C ALA A 6 23.67 5.14 16.99
N PRO A 7 23.13 4.51 18.04
CA PRO A 7 23.26 3.06 18.24
C PRO A 7 22.53 2.19 17.19
N ALA A 8 21.55 2.75 16.47
CA ALA A 8 20.80 2.04 15.44
C ALA A 8 21.40 2.16 14.03
N ARG A 9 22.49 2.94 13.85
CA ARG A 9 23.09 3.17 12.52
C ARG A 9 23.59 1.90 11.83
N GLU A 10 23.96 0.89 12.61
CA GLU A 10 24.41 -0.40 12.09
C GLU A 10 23.25 -1.21 11.47
N LEU A 11 22.01 -0.87 11.80
CA LEU A 11 20.79 -1.48 11.25
C LEU A 11 20.10 -0.48 10.31
N ALA A 12 20.65 -0.32 9.11
CA ALA A 12 20.19 0.69 8.16
C ALA A 12 18.70 0.57 7.79
N TYR A 13 18.12 -0.64 7.89
CA TYR A 13 16.70 -0.90 7.67
C TYR A 13 15.78 -0.51 8.84
N LEU A 14 16.32 -0.30 10.05
CA LEU A 14 15.51 -0.14 11.27
C LEU A 14 14.65 1.13 11.23
N ALA A 15 15.17 2.20 10.63
CA ALA A 15 14.40 3.43 10.43
C ALA A 15 13.15 3.17 9.56
N ASP A 16 13.27 2.32 8.54
CA ASP A 16 12.18 2.03 7.60
C ASP A 16 11.16 1.07 8.21
N VAL A 17 11.61 0.11 9.01
CA VAL A 17 10.73 -0.72 9.85
C VAL A 17 9.96 0.15 10.85
N ALA A 18 10.61 1.12 11.50
CA ALA A 18 9.93 2.03 12.42
C ALA A 18 8.89 2.91 11.71
N ARG A 19 9.14 3.32 10.45
CA ARG A 19 8.13 4.02 9.62
C ARG A 19 6.92 3.13 9.36
N LEU A 20 7.15 1.85 9.06
CA LEU A 20 6.08 0.86 8.86
C LEU A 20 5.27 0.63 10.14
N GLU A 21 5.93 0.44 11.29
CA GLU A 21 5.25 0.28 12.59
C GLU A 21 4.44 1.53 12.97
N TYR A 22 4.97 2.71 12.71
CA TYR A 22 4.22 3.95 12.90
C TYR A 22 2.98 4.02 12.01
N ALA A 23 3.08 3.61 10.74
CA ALA A 23 1.93 3.52 9.84
C ALA A 23 0.88 2.50 10.32
N VAL A 24 1.32 1.38 10.91
CA VAL A 24 0.43 0.40 11.58
C VAL A 24 -0.32 1.04 12.75
N GLY A 25 0.39 1.80 13.61
CA GLY A 25 -0.24 2.54 14.70
C GLY A 25 -1.25 3.59 14.22
N GLN A 26 -0.94 4.32 13.14
CA GLN A 26 -1.88 5.28 12.54
C GLN A 26 -3.12 4.58 11.96
N ALA A 27 -2.94 3.46 11.25
CA ALA A 27 -4.04 2.69 10.71
C ALA A 27 -4.98 2.16 11.80
N TYR A 28 -4.44 1.79 12.98
CA TYR A 28 -5.20 1.36 14.15
C TYR A 28 -6.21 2.41 14.63
N HIS A 29 -5.83 3.69 14.59
CA HIS A 29 -6.65 4.80 15.09
C HIS A 29 -7.47 5.54 14.03
N ALA A 30 -7.28 5.21 12.75
CA ALA A 30 -8.01 5.83 11.65
C ALA A 30 -9.53 5.52 11.71
N ALA A 31 -10.34 6.37 11.09
CA ALA A 31 -11.79 6.19 11.01
C ALA A 31 -12.17 4.84 10.35
N ASP A 32 -13.34 4.32 10.70
CA ASP A 32 -13.85 3.10 10.08
C ASP A 32 -14.52 3.40 8.73
N ALA A 33 -14.30 2.54 7.74
CA ALA A 33 -15.04 2.55 6.48
C ALA A 33 -15.27 1.12 5.99
N ALA A 34 -16.39 0.88 5.32
CA ALA A 34 -16.64 -0.40 4.68
C ALA A 34 -15.83 -0.49 3.38
N PRO A 35 -15.11 -1.60 3.13
CA PRO A 35 -14.49 -1.85 1.84
C PRO A 35 -15.51 -1.90 0.70
N LEU A 36 -15.01 -1.72 -0.51
CA LEU A 36 -15.78 -1.80 -1.75
C LEU A 36 -16.49 -3.16 -1.85
N SER A 37 -17.80 -3.14 -2.11
CA SER A 37 -18.58 -4.37 -2.21
C SER A 37 -18.26 -5.14 -3.50
N LEU A 38 -18.39 -6.46 -3.45
CA LEU A 38 -18.21 -7.33 -4.62
C LEU A 38 -19.19 -7.00 -5.75
N ASP A 39 -20.41 -6.59 -5.42
CA ASP A 39 -21.41 -6.23 -6.43
C ASP A 39 -21.03 -4.93 -7.15
N PHE A 40 -20.47 -3.95 -6.44
CA PHE A 40 -19.96 -2.74 -7.07
C PHE A 40 -18.77 -3.05 -7.98
N LEU A 41 -17.84 -3.91 -7.53
CA LEU A 41 -16.71 -4.35 -8.35
C LEU A 41 -17.14 -5.02 -9.65
N ARG A 42 -18.16 -5.87 -9.60
CA ARG A 42 -18.73 -6.55 -10.78
C ARG A 42 -19.39 -5.59 -11.76
N ALA A 43 -19.93 -4.49 -11.25
CA ALA A 43 -20.62 -3.47 -12.05
C ALA A 43 -19.67 -2.37 -12.59
N LEU A 44 -18.38 -2.41 -12.25
CA LEU A 44 -17.43 -1.37 -12.64
C LEU A 44 -17.20 -1.38 -14.16
N PRO A 45 -17.44 -0.26 -14.87
CA PRO A 45 -17.14 -0.16 -16.31
C PRO A 45 -15.64 -0.06 -16.52
N LEU A 46 -14.99 -1.21 -16.75
CA LEU A 46 -13.53 -1.31 -16.91
C LEU A 46 -13.00 -0.53 -18.13
N ASP A 47 -13.82 -0.34 -19.14
CA ASP A 47 -13.53 0.51 -20.31
C ASP A 47 -13.36 1.99 -19.96
N ARG A 48 -13.83 2.40 -18.77
CA ARG A 48 -13.74 3.79 -18.27
C ARG A 48 -12.77 3.91 -17.10
N LEU A 49 -12.10 2.83 -16.71
CA LEU A 49 -11.25 2.77 -15.52
C LEU A 49 -10.17 3.84 -15.56
N GLU A 50 -9.53 4.07 -16.71
CA GLU A 50 -8.44 5.05 -16.85
C GLU A 50 -8.84 6.44 -16.34
N SER A 51 -10.07 6.88 -16.62
CA SER A 51 -10.60 8.18 -16.19
C SER A 51 -11.25 8.19 -14.81
N ALA A 52 -11.41 7.02 -14.19
CA ALA A 52 -12.05 6.89 -12.90
C ALA A 52 -11.12 7.37 -11.77
N THR A 53 -11.70 7.84 -10.67
CA THR A 53 -10.99 8.11 -9.42
C THR A 53 -11.42 7.09 -8.35
N ALA A 54 -10.64 6.99 -7.28
CA ALA A 54 -10.91 6.09 -6.17
C ALA A 54 -10.91 6.82 -4.83
N VAL A 55 -11.76 6.36 -3.93
CA VAL A 55 -11.68 6.68 -2.51
C VAL A 55 -11.02 5.48 -1.82
N LEU A 56 -9.85 5.73 -1.25
CA LEU A 56 -9.14 4.74 -0.44
C LEU A 56 -9.72 4.68 0.98
N HIS A 57 -9.51 3.55 1.64
CA HIS A 57 -9.84 3.40 3.04
C HIS A 57 -9.05 4.44 3.86
N PRO A 58 -9.66 5.14 4.84
CA PRO A 58 -9.01 6.21 5.59
C PRO A 58 -7.78 5.75 6.38
N SER A 59 -7.65 4.45 6.65
CA SER A 59 -6.47 3.84 7.29
C SER A 59 -5.37 3.41 6.30
N THR A 60 -5.53 3.67 4.99
CA THR A 60 -4.55 3.30 3.98
C THR A 60 -3.29 4.15 4.09
N HIS A 61 -2.18 3.52 4.48
CA HIS A 61 -0.84 4.11 4.47
C HIS A 61 0.09 3.31 3.55
N VAL A 62 1.07 3.98 2.96
CA VAL A 62 2.13 3.33 2.17
C VAL A 62 3.50 3.75 2.65
N VAL A 63 4.47 2.83 2.60
CA VAL A 63 5.86 3.09 2.99
C VAL A 63 6.78 2.43 1.96
N ALA A 64 7.46 3.22 1.15
CA ALA A 64 8.53 2.74 0.28
C ALA A 64 9.86 2.65 1.05
N SER A 65 10.61 1.61 0.78
CA SER A 65 11.87 1.28 1.46
C SER A 65 12.85 0.61 0.49
N ALA A 66 14.15 0.89 0.68
CA ALA A 66 15.22 0.19 -0.02
C ALA A 66 15.52 -1.20 0.59
N TYR A 67 14.85 -1.53 1.69
CA TYR A 67 14.96 -2.78 2.46
C TYR A 67 13.63 -3.54 2.49
N PRO A 68 13.66 -4.86 2.81
CA PRO A 68 12.48 -5.71 2.77
C PRO A 68 11.65 -5.61 4.06
N ILE A 69 11.10 -4.42 4.29
CA ILE A 69 10.43 -4.06 5.55
C ILE A 69 9.14 -4.83 5.84
N VAL A 70 8.40 -5.24 4.80
CA VAL A 70 7.19 -6.07 4.97
C VAL A 70 7.59 -7.48 5.37
N SER A 71 8.63 -8.02 4.74
CA SER A 71 9.18 -9.33 5.09
C SER A 71 9.73 -9.33 6.52
N ILE A 72 10.49 -8.30 6.92
CA ILE A 72 10.97 -8.13 8.29
C ILE A 72 9.82 -8.00 9.29
N TRP A 73 8.79 -7.21 8.97
CA TRP A 73 7.63 -7.00 9.84
C TRP A 73 6.83 -8.29 10.04
N ARG A 74 6.53 -9.01 8.95
CA ARG A 74 5.82 -10.31 9.02
C ARG A 74 6.58 -11.31 9.87
N ARG A 75 7.91 -11.31 9.74
CA ARG A 75 8.78 -12.18 10.52
C ARG A 75 8.71 -11.93 12.02
N HIS A 76 8.58 -10.67 12.44
CA HIS A 76 8.40 -10.31 13.84
C HIS A 76 7.00 -10.66 14.37
N MET A 77 6.01 -10.73 13.49
CA MET A 77 4.63 -11.05 13.85
C MET A 77 4.34 -12.56 13.84
N SER A 78 5.24 -13.40 13.31
CA SER A 78 5.11 -14.85 13.33
C SER A 78 6.00 -15.49 14.39
N ASP A 79 5.47 -16.52 15.06
CA ASP A 79 6.22 -17.36 16.02
C ASP A 79 7.11 -18.41 15.33
N ASP A 80 7.28 -18.32 14.01
CA ASP A 80 8.02 -19.31 13.21
C ASP A 80 9.54 -19.25 13.45
N GLU A 81 10.24 -20.31 13.03
CA GLU A 81 11.67 -20.52 13.24
C GLU A 81 12.56 -19.52 12.47
N ILE A 82 13.58 -19.00 13.18
CA ILE A 82 14.75 -18.18 12.80
C ILE A 82 15.35 -18.25 11.38
N THR A 83 14.65 -18.17 10.25
CA THR A 83 15.31 -18.22 8.94
C THR A 83 16.00 -16.90 8.55
N PRO A 84 17.21 -16.94 7.95
CA PRO A 84 17.87 -15.75 7.42
C PRO A 84 17.01 -15.06 6.35
N LEU A 85 16.97 -13.72 6.40
CA LEU A 85 16.30 -12.88 5.40
C LEU A 85 17.36 -12.09 4.61
N GLU A 86 17.28 -12.15 3.29
CA GLU A 86 18.08 -11.31 2.41
C GLU A 86 17.63 -9.85 2.51
N LEU A 87 18.56 -8.93 2.80
CA LEU A 87 18.27 -7.51 3.06
C LEU A 87 18.57 -6.58 1.87
N ASP A 88 18.96 -7.16 0.73
CA ASP A 88 19.50 -6.46 -0.44
C ASP A 88 18.44 -6.03 -1.48
N HIS A 89 17.16 -6.15 -1.14
CA HIS A 89 16.04 -5.73 -1.98
C HIS A 89 15.07 -4.81 -1.24
N GLY A 90 14.47 -3.88 -1.98
CA GLY A 90 13.45 -2.97 -1.47
C GLY A 90 12.04 -3.57 -1.50
N GLU A 91 11.19 -3.08 -0.62
CA GLU A 91 9.76 -3.38 -0.60
C GLU A 91 8.95 -2.09 -0.43
N GLU A 92 7.75 -2.09 -1.01
CA GLU A 92 6.76 -1.03 -0.82
C GLU A 92 5.61 -1.59 0.01
N ALA A 93 5.49 -1.13 1.25
CA ALA A 93 4.47 -1.61 2.17
C ALA A 93 3.13 -0.90 1.95
N LEU A 94 2.04 -1.66 1.98
CA LEU A 94 0.68 -1.20 2.16
C LEU A 94 0.21 -1.58 3.57
N VAL A 95 -0.33 -0.61 4.30
CA VAL A 95 -1.01 -0.82 5.57
C VAL A 95 -2.45 -0.38 5.42
N VAL A 96 -3.39 -1.22 5.82
CA VAL A 96 -4.82 -0.88 5.85
C VAL A 96 -5.51 -1.66 6.97
N ARG A 97 -6.59 -1.11 7.51
CA ARG A 97 -7.41 -1.69 8.58
C ARG A 97 -8.88 -1.75 8.18
N PRO A 98 -9.26 -2.56 7.18
CA PRO A 98 -10.68 -2.80 6.93
C PRO A 98 -11.29 -3.56 8.11
N GLU A 99 -12.54 -3.26 8.47
CA GLU A 99 -13.31 -4.08 9.43
C GLU A 99 -12.57 -4.36 10.75
N LEU A 100 -11.81 -3.36 11.24
CA LEU A 100 -10.99 -3.42 12.45
C LEU A 100 -9.78 -4.37 12.40
N ALA A 101 -9.50 -5.03 11.28
CA ALA A 101 -8.38 -5.95 11.11
C ALA A 101 -7.23 -5.30 10.34
N ILE A 102 -6.08 -5.09 10.99
CA ILE A 102 -4.88 -4.56 10.32
C ILE A 102 -4.33 -5.61 9.36
N LYS A 103 -4.08 -5.17 8.13
CA LYS A 103 -3.42 -5.91 7.07
C LYS A 103 -2.17 -5.14 6.63
N VAL A 104 -1.05 -5.86 6.56
CA VAL A 104 0.21 -5.37 6.01
C VAL A 104 0.58 -6.23 4.80
N ALA A 105 0.68 -5.59 3.63
CA ALA A 105 0.98 -6.25 2.36
C ALA A 105 2.16 -5.59 1.67
N ALA A 106 2.82 -6.34 0.77
CA ALA A 106 3.82 -5.79 -0.13
C ALA A 106 3.11 -5.43 -1.45
N LEU A 107 3.32 -4.21 -1.92
CA LEU A 107 2.92 -3.76 -3.25
C LEU A 107 4.03 -4.08 -4.25
N PRO A 108 3.70 -4.26 -5.55
CA PRO A 108 4.72 -4.25 -6.58
C PRO A 108 5.46 -2.90 -6.61
N ALA A 109 6.68 -2.89 -7.15
CA ALA A 109 7.46 -1.66 -7.33
C ALA A 109 6.65 -0.59 -8.09
N GLY A 110 6.60 0.64 -7.58
CA GLY A 110 5.76 1.73 -8.06
C GLY A 110 4.36 1.80 -7.43
N GLY A 111 3.95 0.79 -6.65
CA GLY A 111 2.62 0.72 -6.04
C GLY A 111 2.34 1.81 -4.99
N SER A 112 3.34 2.25 -4.24
CA SER A 112 3.22 3.39 -3.31
C SER A 112 2.88 4.68 -4.05
N ALA A 113 3.56 4.96 -5.17
CA ALA A 113 3.27 6.10 -6.03
C ALA A 113 1.88 6.00 -6.67
N PHE A 114 1.45 4.81 -7.09
CA PHE A 114 0.09 4.55 -7.54
C PHE A 114 -0.95 4.93 -6.48
N VAL A 115 -0.77 4.44 -5.25
CA VAL A 115 -1.68 4.70 -4.12
C VAL A 115 -1.69 6.19 -3.74
N ASP A 116 -0.54 6.84 -3.70
CA ASP A 116 -0.45 8.27 -3.37
C ASP A 116 -1.11 9.16 -4.43
N ALA A 117 -1.00 8.81 -5.71
CA ALA A 117 -1.70 9.51 -6.79
C ALA A 117 -3.23 9.38 -6.65
N LEU A 118 -3.75 8.18 -6.39
CA LEU A 118 -5.18 7.99 -6.13
C LEU A 118 -5.64 8.73 -4.87
N ARG A 119 -4.85 8.68 -3.79
CA ARG A 119 -5.15 9.40 -2.54
C ARG A 119 -5.25 10.91 -2.77
N SER A 120 -4.46 11.43 -3.70
CA SER A 120 -4.46 12.86 -4.08
C SER A 120 -5.63 13.24 -4.99
N GLY A 121 -6.55 12.32 -5.28
CA GLY A 121 -7.71 12.54 -6.14
C GLY A 121 -7.42 12.34 -7.63
N GLY A 122 -6.23 11.83 -7.98
CA GLY A 122 -5.88 11.50 -9.36
C GLY A 122 -6.71 10.34 -9.91
N THR A 123 -6.77 10.27 -11.23
CA THR A 123 -7.38 9.17 -11.97
C THR A 123 -6.52 7.92 -11.95
N PHE A 124 -7.07 6.76 -12.29
CA PHE A 124 -6.28 5.53 -12.45
C PHE A 124 -5.19 5.67 -13.53
N GLY A 125 -5.46 6.39 -14.63
CA GLY A 125 -4.47 6.65 -15.68
C GLY A 125 -3.30 7.48 -15.16
N GLU A 126 -3.58 8.55 -14.40
CA GLU A 126 -2.54 9.35 -13.74
C GLU A 126 -1.76 8.54 -12.70
N ALA A 127 -2.44 7.68 -11.94
CA ALA A 127 -1.81 6.80 -10.96
C ALA A 127 -0.90 5.75 -11.62
N VAL A 128 -1.31 5.16 -12.75
CA VAL A 128 -0.45 4.27 -13.55
C VAL A 128 0.78 5.03 -14.04
N ASN A 129 0.61 6.25 -14.57
CA ASN A 129 1.75 7.06 -15.03
C ASN A 129 2.73 7.37 -13.88
N ALA A 130 2.23 7.72 -12.70
CA ALA A 130 3.05 7.97 -11.52
C ALA A 130 3.82 6.71 -11.09
N ALA A 131 3.18 5.54 -11.11
CA ALA A 131 3.79 4.27 -10.79
C ALA A 131 4.86 3.87 -11.82
N THR A 132 4.57 4.01 -13.11
CA THR A 132 5.50 3.68 -14.20
C THR A 132 6.71 4.62 -14.22
N ALA A 133 6.57 5.86 -13.76
CA ALA A 133 7.71 6.78 -13.59
C ALA A 133 8.69 6.31 -12.50
N VAL A 134 8.22 5.56 -11.50
CA VAL A 134 9.05 4.94 -10.45
C VAL A 134 9.59 3.58 -10.90
N ALA A 135 8.74 2.75 -11.52
CA ALA A 135 9.08 1.41 -11.99
C ALA A 135 8.52 1.18 -13.40
N ALA A 136 9.39 1.18 -14.40
CA ALA A 136 8.98 1.08 -15.81
C ALA A 136 8.21 -0.21 -16.14
N ASP A 137 8.40 -1.27 -15.37
CA ASP A 137 7.74 -2.56 -15.47
C ASP A 137 6.54 -2.72 -14.52
N PHE A 138 6.03 -1.62 -13.96
CA PHE A 138 4.88 -1.61 -13.05
C PHE A 138 3.70 -2.44 -13.58
N LYS A 139 3.23 -3.38 -12.76
CA LYS A 139 2.12 -4.29 -13.08
C LYS A 139 0.85 -3.85 -12.37
N LEU A 140 0.00 -3.10 -13.09
CA LEU A 140 -1.29 -2.64 -12.58
C LEU A 140 -2.13 -3.78 -12.00
N THR A 141 -2.22 -4.92 -12.69
CA THR A 141 -3.04 -6.07 -12.24
C THR A 141 -2.60 -6.60 -10.87
N ASP A 142 -1.30 -6.65 -10.60
CA ASP A 142 -0.77 -7.13 -9.33
C ASP A 142 -1.03 -6.11 -8.22
N CYS A 143 -0.85 -4.82 -8.51
CA CYS A 143 -1.15 -3.75 -7.56
C CYS A 143 -2.65 -3.71 -7.19
N LEU A 144 -3.54 -3.79 -8.19
CA LEU A 144 -4.98 -3.82 -7.95
C LEU A 144 -5.40 -5.05 -7.15
N ARG A 145 -4.81 -6.23 -7.44
CA ARG A 145 -5.07 -7.45 -6.67
C ARG A 145 -4.78 -7.23 -5.19
N GLU A 146 -3.61 -6.71 -4.85
CA GLU A 146 -3.23 -6.48 -3.45
C GLU A 146 -4.16 -5.45 -2.78
N LEU A 147 -4.46 -4.34 -3.45
CA LEU A 147 -5.38 -3.32 -2.92
C LEU A 147 -6.80 -3.85 -2.70
N LEU A 148 -7.28 -4.74 -3.58
CA LEU A 148 -8.61 -5.36 -3.45
C LEU A 148 -8.65 -6.40 -2.33
N LEU A 149 -7.66 -7.31 -2.26
CA LEU A 149 -7.59 -8.34 -1.22
C LEU A 149 -7.44 -7.74 0.18
N THR A 150 -6.72 -6.62 0.27
CA THR A 150 -6.54 -5.90 1.52
C THR A 150 -7.71 -4.99 1.86
N GLY A 151 -8.68 -4.77 0.97
CA GLY A 151 -9.84 -3.90 1.23
C GLY A 151 -9.49 -2.41 1.26
N ALA A 152 -8.47 -2.00 0.49
CA ALA A 152 -7.98 -0.63 0.45
C ALA A 152 -8.91 0.34 -0.29
N PHE A 153 -9.87 -0.14 -1.09
CA PHE A 153 -10.83 0.70 -1.78
C PHE A 153 -12.16 0.76 -1.03
N VAL A 154 -12.76 1.94 -0.98
CA VAL A 154 -14.09 2.21 -0.41
C VAL A 154 -15.10 2.54 -1.50
N ALA A 155 -14.69 3.31 -2.52
CA ALA A 155 -15.54 3.68 -3.65
C ALA A 155 -14.71 3.94 -4.91
N PHE A 156 -15.34 3.80 -6.08
CA PHE A 156 -14.84 4.37 -7.33
C PHE A 156 -15.84 5.39 -7.87
N SER A 157 -15.33 6.40 -8.56
CA SER A 157 -16.14 7.38 -9.27
C SER A 157 -15.71 7.44 -10.72
N VAL A 158 -16.67 7.29 -11.63
CA VAL A 158 -16.45 7.42 -13.06
C VAL A 158 -17.05 8.73 -13.50
N ALA A 159 -16.29 9.55 -14.24
CA ALA A 159 -16.82 10.75 -14.86
C ALA A 159 -17.98 10.35 -15.80
N HIS A 160 -19.18 10.85 -15.50
CA HIS A 160 -20.32 10.71 -16.39
C HIS A 160 -20.01 11.53 -17.64
N SER A 161 -19.83 10.87 -18.78
CA SER A 161 -19.84 11.57 -20.06
C SER A 161 -21.21 12.23 -20.20
N THR A 162 -21.22 13.56 -20.23
CA THR A 162 -22.39 14.37 -20.55
C THR A 162 -22.63 14.37 -22.05
#